data_AF-A0A0A9ZD09-F1
#
_entry.id   AF-A0A0A9ZD09-F1
#
_cell.length_a   1.000
_cell.length_b   1.000
_cell.length_c   1.000
_cell.angle_alpha   90.00
_cell.angle_beta   90.00
_cell.angle_gamma   90.00
#
_symmetry.space_group_name_H-M   'P 1'
#
loop_
_entity.id
_entity.type
_entity.pdbx_description
1 polymer ?
#
loop_
_entity_poly.entity_id
_entity_poly.type
_entity_poly.pdbx_seq_one_letter_code
_entity_poly.pdbx_strand_id
1 'polypeptide(L)'
;CVLNNTHPHQVTLNSLAIPDTFCSTDPDSGYQCPAGMICMKLELERKTSGFNGFDEFATSIFTVYQAASQEGWVFIMYRAIDSLPGWRAVFYFSTMIFFLAWLVKNVFIAVITETFNEIRVQFQQMWGIRGHMTNKSASQILTGDDMGWKLVTLDENKYSGLAPPVCQTILRSASFRLLMMGVILANGVVTATMNFKHDGRPR
;
A
#
# COMPACT_ATOMS: atom_id res chain seq x y z
N CYS A 1 -1.02 -30.29 -15.84
CA CYS A 1 -0.58 -31.46 -16.64
C CYS A 1 0.04 -32.50 -15.73
N VAL A 2 -0.22 -33.80 -15.95
CA VAL A 2 0.36 -34.88 -15.13
C VAL A 2 0.99 -35.99 -15.97
N LEU A 3 1.85 -36.81 -15.38
CA LEU A 3 2.41 -37.98 -16.04
C LEU A 3 1.31 -38.98 -16.46
N ASN A 4 1.50 -39.64 -17.60
CA ASN A 4 0.52 -40.56 -18.20
C ASN A 4 0.08 -41.72 -17.29
N ASN A 5 0.91 -42.12 -16.33
CA ASN A 5 0.64 -43.20 -15.38
C ASN A 5 -0.06 -42.74 -14.08
N THR A 6 -0.47 -41.48 -13.99
CA THR A 6 -1.03 -40.91 -12.75
C THR A 6 -2.53 -41.19 -12.65
N HIS A 7 -3.01 -41.60 -11.47
CA HIS A 7 -4.43 -41.77 -11.18
C HIS A 7 -5.05 -40.49 -10.57
N PRO A 8 -6.33 -40.16 -10.88
CA PRO A 8 -6.96 -38.90 -10.45
C PRO A 8 -7.01 -38.66 -8.94
N HIS A 9 -7.11 -39.74 -8.14
CA HIS A 9 -7.24 -39.69 -6.69
C HIS A 9 -5.91 -39.91 -5.93
N GLN A 10 -4.84 -40.30 -6.64
CA GLN A 10 -3.54 -40.62 -6.03
C GLN A 10 -2.44 -39.78 -6.69
N VAL A 11 -2.59 -38.46 -6.60
CA VAL A 11 -1.65 -37.49 -7.16
C VAL A 11 -0.58 -37.19 -6.11
N THR A 12 0.68 -37.26 -6.52
CA THR A 12 1.84 -36.87 -5.70
C THR A 12 2.55 -35.67 -6.33
N LEU A 13 3.38 -34.95 -5.57
CA LEU A 13 4.09 -33.78 -6.10
C LEU A 13 4.94 -34.11 -7.35
N ASN A 14 5.48 -35.33 -7.42
CA ASN A 14 6.32 -35.79 -8.53
C ASN A 14 5.54 -36.12 -9.81
N SER A 15 4.21 -36.20 -9.73
CA SER A 15 3.37 -36.42 -10.91
C SER A 15 3.00 -35.13 -11.66
N LEU A 16 3.20 -33.95 -11.06
CA LEU A 16 2.91 -32.66 -11.69
C LEU A 16 4.08 -32.16 -12.54
N ALA A 17 3.77 -31.30 -13.52
CA ALA A 17 4.77 -30.56 -14.26
C ALA A 17 5.51 -29.54 -13.37
N ILE A 18 6.73 -29.17 -13.74
CA ILE A 18 7.51 -28.12 -13.08
C ILE A 18 7.78 -26.98 -14.09
N PRO A 19 7.26 -25.76 -13.87
CA PRO A 19 6.25 -25.40 -12.86
C PRO A 19 4.91 -26.07 -13.15
N ASP A 20 4.04 -26.14 -12.15
CA ASP A 20 2.69 -26.67 -12.34
C ASP A 20 1.90 -25.77 -13.31
N THR A 21 1.24 -26.40 -14.28
CA THR A 21 0.50 -25.73 -15.34
C THR A 21 -0.89 -26.33 -15.51
N PHE A 22 -1.87 -25.45 -15.70
CA PHE A 22 -3.21 -25.84 -16.08
C PHE A 22 -3.22 -26.23 -17.57
N CYS A 23 -4.25 -26.94 -17.98
CA CYS A 23 -4.36 -27.42 -19.35
C CYS A 23 -5.82 -27.54 -19.74
N SER A 24 -6.05 -27.59 -21.05
CA SER A 24 -7.36 -27.82 -21.65
C SER A 24 -7.41 -29.22 -22.26
N THR A 25 -8.58 -29.86 -22.17
CA THR A 25 -8.85 -31.13 -22.85
C THR A 25 -9.20 -30.94 -24.33
N ASP A 26 -9.60 -29.73 -24.70
CA ASP A 26 -9.94 -29.39 -26.08
C ASP A 26 -8.66 -29.03 -26.85
N PRO A 27 -8.38 -29.66 -28.01
CA PRO A 27 -7.12 -29.45 -28.74
C PRO A 27 -6.97 -28.05 -29.34
N ASP A 28 -8.09 -27.37 -29.60
CA ASP A 28 -8.13 -26.04 -30.24
C ASP A 28 -8.14 -24.87 -29.24
N SER A 29 -8.09 -25.16 -27.93
CA SER A 29 -8.25 -24.17 -26.87
C SER A 29 -7.33 -24.45 -25.68
N GLY A 30 -6.92 -23.39 -24.98
CA GLY A 30 -6.09 -23.47 -23.78
C GLY A 30 -4.69 -24.03 -24.04
N TYR A 31 -4.01 -24.40 -22.95
CA TYR A 31 -2.66 -24.94 -22.99
C TYR A 31 -2.69 -26.46 -23.21
N GLN A 32 -1.88 -26.94 -24.15
CA GLN A 32 -1.69 -28.35 -24.44
C GLN A 32 -0.44 -28.89 -23.73
N CYS A 33 -0.59 -30.01 -23.04
CA CYS A 33 0.52 -30.63 -22.31
C CYS A 33 1.62 -31.14 -23.25
N PRO A 34 2.90 -31.10 -22.83
CA PRO A 34 4.01 -31.64 -23.61
C PRO A 34 3.97 -33.17 -23.72
N ALA A 35 4.76 -33.73 -24.63
CA ALA A 35 4.86 -35.17 -24.83
C ALA A 35 5.23 -35.92 -23.54
N GLY A 36 4.52 -37.02 -23.25
CA GLY A 36 4.70 -37.80 -22.02
C GLY A 36 3.81 -37.35 -20.84
N MET A 37 3.06 -36.25 -21.01
CA MET A 37 2.07 -35.78 -20.05
C MET A 37 0.66 -35.80 -20.64
N ILE A 38 -0.33 -35.97 -19.77
CA ILE A 38 -1.75 -35.94 -20.11
C ILE A 38 -2.44 -34.80 -19.37
N CYS A 39 -3.45 -34.22 -20.03
CA CYS A 39 -4.37 -33.30 -19.38
C CYS A 39 -5.54 -34.08 -18.79
N MET A 40 -5.75 -33.98 -17.49
CA MET A 40 -6.87 -34.60 -16.81
C MET A 40 -7.35 -33.72 -15.67
N LYS A 41 -8.63 -33.87 -15.30
CA LYS A 41 -9.20 -33.22 -14.12
C LYS A 41 -8.73 -33.95 -12.87
N LEU A 42 -8.09 -33.24 -11.95
CA LEU A 42 -7.66 -33.77 -10.66
C LEU A 42 -8.76 -33.54 -9.62
N GLU A 43 -9.06 -34.58 -8.83
CA GLU A 43 -10.02 -34.48 -7.72
C GLU A 43 -9.25 -34.35 -6.41
N LEU A 44 -8.77 -33.13 -6.17
CA LEU A 44 -8.03 -32.76 -4.96
C LEU A 44 -8.98 -32.16 -3.92
N GLU A 45 -8.66 -32.34 -2.63
CA GLU A 45 -9.35 -31.62 -1.57
C GLU A 45 -9.17 -30.10 -1.75
N ARG A 46 -10.23 -29.31 -1.48
CA ARG A 46 -10.18 -27.84 -1.58
C ARG A 46 -9.04 -27.22 -0.76
N LYS A 47 -8.65 -27.85 0.35
CA LYS A 47 -7.50 -27.41 1.16
C LYS A 47 -6.17 -27.44 0.40
N THR A 48 -6.05 -28.34 -0.57
CA THR A 48 -4.83 -28.53 -1.38
C THR A 48 -4.92 -27.80 -2.71
N SER A 49 -6.08 -27.82 -3.37
CA SER A 49 -6.30 -27.12 -4.67
C SER A 49 -6.44 -25.59 -4.51
N GLY A 50 -6.84 -25.15 -3.33
CA GLY A 50 -7.15 -23.75 -3.02
C GLY A 50 -8.64 -23.44 -3.14
N PHE A 51 -8.98 -22.21 -2.74
CA PHE A 51 -10.36 -21.73 -2.66
C PHE A 51 -10.79 -20.85 -3.85
N ASN A 52 -9.85 -20.52 -4.73
CA ASN A 52 -10.09 -19.72 -5.93
C ASN A 52 -10.61 -20.59 -7.06
N GLY A 53 -11.78 -20.26 -7.59
CA GLY A 53 -12.44 -21.05 -8.62
C GLY A 53 -13.83 -20.53 -8.98
N PHE A 54 -14.37 -21.08 -10.06
CA PHE A 54 -15.68 -20.71 -10.62
C PHE A 54 -16.70 -21.86 -10.59
N ASP A 55 -16.45 -22.88 -9.76
CA ASP A 55 -17.30 -24.07 -9.67
C ASP A 55 -18.67 -23.77 -9.05
N GLU A 56 -18.67 -23.01 -7.94
CA GLU A 56 -19.89 -22.64 -7.19
C GLU A 56 -20.13 -21.13 -7.20
N PHE A 57 -21.38 -20.72 -6.97
CA PHE A 57 -21.75 -19.30 -6.93
C PHE A 57 -21.01 -18.52 -5.83
N ALA A 58 -20.94 -19.06 -4.61
CA ALA A 58 -20.25 -18.39 -3.51
C ALA A 58 -18.73 -18.29 -3.73
N THR A 59 -18.09 -19.34 -4.26
CA THR A 59 -16.66 -19.34 -4.55
C THR A 59 -16.30 -18.43 -5.72
N SER A 60 -17.19 -18.33 -6.72
CA SER A 60 -16.97 -17.41 -7.84
C SER A 60 -17.06 -15.95 -7.38
N ILE A 61 -18.00 -15.59 -6.52
CA ILE A 61 -18.05 -14.25 -5.89
C ILE A 61 -16.77 -13.97 -5.10
N PHE A 62 -16.31 -14.94 -4.29
CA PHE A 62 -15.06 -14.79 -3.55
C PHE A 62 -13.86 -14.53 -4.47
N THR A 63 -13.75 -15.30 -5.56
CA THR A 63 -12.67 -15.18 -6.55
C THR A 63 -12.73 -13.82 -7.27
N VAL A 64 -13.93 -13.35 -7.62
CA VAL A 64 -14.15 -12.02 -8.23
C VAL A 64 -13.78 -10.92 -7.24
N TYR A 65 -14.15 -11.04 -5.97
CA TYR A 65 -13.79 -10.08 -4.93
C TYR A 65 -12.28 -10.03 -4.70
N GLN A 66 -11.60 -11.18 -4.64
CA GLN A 66 -10.15 -11.25 -4.57
C GLN A 66 -9.51 -10.60 -5.80
N ALA A 67 -10.03 -10.85 -7.01
CA ALA A 67 -9.51 -10.21 -8.20
C ALA A 67 -9.76 -8.68 -8.22
N ALA A 68 -10.87 -8.22 -7.65
CA ALA A 68 -11.23 -6.81 -7.54
C ALA A 68 -10.26 -6.00 -6.68
N SER A 69 -9.62 -6.60 -5.68
CA SER A 69 -8.58 -5.94 -4.88
C SER A 69 -7.29 -5.69 -5.66
N GLN A 70 -7.19 -6.20 -6.89
CA GLN A 70 -6.00 -6.20 -7.74
C GLN A 70 -4.85 -7.06 -7.20
N GLU A 71 -5.14 -7.99 -6.30
CA GLU A 71 -4.16 -8.93 -5.76
C GLU A 71 -4.32 -10.31 -6.38
N GLY A 72 -3.24 -10.81 -6.99
CA GLY A 72 -3.21 -12.18 -7.53
C GLY A 72 -4.13 -12.47 -8.72
N TRP A 73 -4.91 -11.48 -9.21
CA TRP A 73 -5.82 -11.63 -10.36
C TRP A 73 -5.11 -12.08 -11.64
N VAL A 74 -3.86 -11.65 -11.84
CA VAL A 74 -3.04 -12.03 -13.01
C VAL A 74 -2.79 -13.54 -13.02
N PHE A 75 -2.51 -14.14 -11.85
CA PHE A 75 -2.30 -15.59 -11.76
C PHE A 75 -3.60 -16.35 -12.02
N ILE A 76 -4.74 -15.84 -11.52
CA ILE A 76 -6.06 -16.43 -11.80
C ILE A 76 -6.37 -16.34 -13.30
N MET A 77 -6.07 -15.21 -13.93
CA MET A 77 -6.23 -15.00 -15.37
C MET A 77 -5.35 -15.97 -16.17
N TYR A 78 -4.08 -16.17 -15.82
CA TYR A 78 -3.21 -17.13 -16.52
C TYR A 78 -3.74 -18.56 -16.40
N ARG A 79 -4.17 -18.98 -15.20
CA ARG A 79 -4.82 -20.29 -15.01
C ARG A 79 -6.07 -20.44 -15.88
N ALA A 80 -6.85 -19.37 -16.03
CA ALA A 80 -8.01 -19.35 -16.91
C ALA A 80 -7.63 -19.40 -18.41
N ILE A 81 -6.58 -18.69 -18.83
CA ILE A 81 -6.06 -18.75 -20.21
C ILE A 81 -5.57 -20.16 -20.57
N ASP A 82 -4.92 -20.84 -19.63
CA ASP A 82 -4.43 -22.19 -19.84
C ASP A 82 -5.56 -23.24 -19.87
N SER A 83 -6.71 -22.95 -19.25
CA SER A 83 -7.85 -23.87 -19.16
C SER A 83 -8.97 -23.61 -20.19
N LEU A 84 -9.09 -22.38 -20.70
CA LEU A 84 -10.20 -21.89 -21.53
C LEU A 84 -9.67 -21.15 -22.77
N PRO A 85 -10.52 -20.76 -23.73
CA PRO A 85 -10.06 -19.93 -24.85
C PRO A 85 -9.48 -18.61 -24.34
N GLY A 86 -8.20 -18.35 -24.59
CA GLY A 86 -7.46 -17.25 -23.98
C GLY A 86 -8.11 -15.86 -24.15
N TRP A 87 -8.75 -15.61 -25.29
CA TRP A 87 -9.44 -14.33 -25.54
C TRP A 87 -10.60 -14.08 -24.56
N ARG A 88 -11.32 -15.12 -24.12
CA ARG A 88 -12.44 -14.99 -23.17
C ARG A 88 -11.92 -14.59 -21.80
N ALA A 89 -10.86 -15.25 -21.33
CA ALA A 89 -10.22 -14.94 -20.06
C ALA A 89 -9.67 -13.51 -20.06
N VAL A 90 -8.89 -13.14 -21.08
CA VAL A 90 -8.33 -11.79 -21.20
C VAL A 90 -9.44 -10.73 -21.22
N PHE A 91 -10.49 -10.92 -22.02
CA PHE A 91 -11.60 -9.98 -22.11
C PHE A 91 -12.36 -9.84 -20.78
N TYR A 92 -12.70 -10.95 -20.15
CA TYR A 92 -13.41 -10.96 -18.86
C TYR A 92 -12.62 -10.25 -17.76
N PHE A 93 -11.36 -10.65 -17.54
CA PHE A 93 -10.54 -10.06 -16.49
C PHE A 93 -10.17 -8.60 -16.78
N SER A 94 -9.87 -8.24 -18.03
CA SER A 94 -9.52 -6.85 -18.39
C SER A 94 -10.69 -5.90 -18.19
N THR A 95 -11.89 -6.27 -18.65
CA THR A 95 -13.10 -5.44 -18.49
C THR A 95 -13.51 -5.34 -17.01
N MET A 96 -13.48 -6.46 -16.28
CA MET A 96 -13.76 -6.48 -14.85
C MET A 96 -12.82 -5.57 -14.06
N ILE A 97 -11.50 -5.66 -14.29
CA ILE A 97 -10.52 -4.80 -13.62
C ILE A 97 -10.70 -3.34 -14.02
N PHE A 98 -10.95 -3.05 -15.30
CA PHE A 98 -11.22 -1.69 -15.74
C PHE A 98 -12.40 -1.08 -14.99
N PHE A 99 -13.55 -1.75 -14.95
CA PHE A 99 -14.72 -1.23 -14.25
C PHE A 99 -14.52 -1.17 -12.73
N LEU A 100 -13.98 -2.21 -12.09
CA LEU A 100 -13.85 -2.23 -10.63
C LEU A 100 -12.75 -1.29 -10.14
N ALA A 101 -11.59 -1.26 -10.78
CA ALA A 101 -10.50 -0.39 -10.38
C ALA A 101 -10.79 1.08 -10.67
N TRP A 102 -11.49 1.38 -11.76
CA TRP A 102 -11.83 2.76 -12.11
C TRP A 102 -13.08 3.23 -11.37
N LEU A 103 -14.20 2.50 -11.45
CA LEU A 103 -15.47 2.97 -10.88
C LEU A 103 -15.43 2.90 -9.35
N VAL A 104 -15.15 1.73 -8.76
CA VAL A 104 -15.32 1.55 -7.30
C VAL A 104 -14.33 2.41 -6.52
N LYS A 105 -13.06 2.46 -6.95
CA LYS A 105 -12.06 3.31 -6.28
C LYS A 105 -12.40 4.79 -6.41
N ASN A 106 -12.79 5.25 -7.60
CA ASN A 106 -13.10 6.66 -7.80
C ASN A 106 -14.38 7.08 -7.07
N VAL A 107 -15.41 6.23 -7.03
CA VAL A 107 -16.62 6.47 -6.24
C VAL A 107 -16.28 6.54 -4.75
N PHE A 108 -15.46 5.63 -4.24
CA PHE A 108 -15.06 5.64 -2.84
C PHE A 108 -14.26 6.91 -2.48
N ILE A 109 -13.32 7.31 -3.35
CA ILE A 109 -12.57 8.57 -3.19
C ILE A 109 -13.52 9.78 -3.21
N ALA A 110 -14.52 9.78 -4.10
CA ALA A 110 -15.51 10.86 -4.18
C ALA A 110 -16.31 10.98 -2.87
N VAL A 111 -16.82 9.88 -2.32
CA VAL A 111 -17.55 9.86 -1.05
C VAL A 111 -16.68 10.31 0.12
N ILE A 112 -15.42 9.86 0.20
CA ILE A 112 -14.49 10.34 1.23
C ILE A 112 -14.22 11.84 1.08
N THR A 113 -14.08 12.33 -0.14
CA THR A 113 -13.85 13.75 -0.40
C THR A 113 -15.05 14.59 0.00
N GLU A 114 -16.27 14.12 -0.31
CA GLU A 114 -17.52 14.77 0.08
C GLU A 114 -17.67 14.83 1.60
N THR A 115 -17.52 13.70 2.30
CA THR A 115 -17.58 13.65 3.77
C THR A 115 -16.52 14.53 4.43
N PHE A 116 -15.29 14.60 3.89
CA PHE A 116 -14.26 15.50 4.40
C PHE A 116 -14.61 16.98 4.20
N ASN A 117 -15.20 17.32 3.05
CA ASN A 117 -15.68 18.68 2.78
C ASN A 117 -16.81 19.08 3.74
N GLU A 118 -17.75 18.18 4.02
CA GLU A 118 -18.80 18.41 5.00
C GLU A 118 -18.22 18.68 6.40
N ILE A 119 -17.29 17.84 6.86
CA ILE A 119 -16.60 18.02 8.15
C ILE A 119 -15.89 19.39 8.20
N ARG A 120 -15.20 19.78 7.13
CA ARG A 120 -14.53 21.10 7.03
C ARG A 120 -15.52 22.25 7.16
N VAL A 121 -16.65 22.19 6.44
CA VAL A 121 -17.70 23.23 6.47
C VAL A 121 -18.36 23.31 7.85
N GLN A 122 -18.71 22.16 8.46
CA GLN A 122 -19.25 22.10 9.82
C GLN A 122 -18.28 22.71 10.84
N PHE A 123 -16.99 22.40 10.75
CA PHE A 123 -15.97 22.96 11.63
C PHE A 123 -15.85 24.49 11.47
N GLN A 124 -15.90 24.99 10.23
CA GLN A 124 -15.91 26.43 9.95
C GLN A 124 -17.16 27.13 10.50
N GLN A 125 -18.32 26.48 10.48
CA GLN A 125 -19.56 27.04 11.03
C GLN A 125 -19.57 27.04 12.57
N MET A 126 -19.12 25.95 13.20
CA MET A 126 -19.11 25.83 14.67
C MET A 126 -18.09 26.76 15.34
N TRP A 127 -16.90 26.90 14.74
CA TRP A 127 -15.80 27.67 15.34
C TRP A 127 -15.62 29.05 14.71
N GLY A 128 -16.48 29.42 13.76
CA GLY A 128 -16.26 30.54 12.85
C GLY A 128 -14.92 30.41 12.12
N ILE A 129 -14.54 31.44 11.37
CA ILE A 129 -13.11 31.68 11.13
C ILE A 129 -12.56 32.01 12.52
N ARG A 130 -12.14 30.99 13.29
CA ARG A 130 -11.34 31.22 14.50
C ARG A 130 -10.14 31.98 13.98
N GLY A 131 -10.19 33.31 14.17
CA GLY A 131 -9.28 34.25 13.55
C GLY A 131 -7.90 33.63 13.66
N HIS A 132 -7.25 33.47 12.49
CA HIS A 132 -5.89 32.98 12.30
C HIS A 132 -5.24 32.85 13.66
N MET A 133 -4.96 31.62 14.16
CA MET A 133 -4.13 31.47 15.36
C MET A 133 -2.93 32.36 15.12
N THR A 134 -2.99 33.57 15.65
CA THR A 134 -1.94 34.53 15.40
C THR A 134 -0.84 33.85 16.16
N ASN A 135 0.25 33.51 15.46
CA ASN A 135 1.49 33.22 16.13
C ASN A 135 1.84 34.49 16.89
N LYS A 136 1.15 34.74 18.01
CA LYS A 136 1.61 35.61 19.06
C LYS A 136 2.79 34.81 19.59
N SER A 137 3.95 35.12 19.06
CA SER A 137 5.28 34.74 19.55
C SER A 137 5.54 35.30 20.95
N ALA A 138 4.50 35.41 21.77
CA ALA A 138 4.52 35.96 23.10
C ALA A 138 3.71 34.99 23.97
N SER A 139 4.41 34.05 24.59
CA SER A 139 3.85 33.21 25.65
C SER A 139 3.21 34.13 26.71
N GLN A 140 1.92 34.02 26.95
CA GLN A 140 1.24 34.86 27.94
C GLN A 140 1.17 34.08 29.27
N ILE A 141 1.62 34.68 30.37
CA ILE A 141 1.48 34.12 31.73
C ILE A 141 0.41 34.91 32.48
N LEU A 142 -0.40 34.18 33.26
CA LEU A 142 -1.32 34.73 34.24
C LEU A 142 -0.53 35.09 35.50
N THR A 143 -0.39 36.39 35.78
CA THR A 143 0.21 36.89 37.03
C THR A 143 -0.92 37.49 37.88
N GLY A 144 -1.04 37.05 39.13
CA GLY A 144 -2.02 37.59 40.08
C GLY A 144 -1.34 38.47 41.12
N ASP A 145 -1.86 39.70 41.29
CA ASP A 145 -1.59 40.55 42.46
C ASP A 145 -2.85 40.57 43.36
N ASP A 146 -2.76 41.19 44.55
CA ASP A 146 -3.87 41.32 45.52
C ASP A 146 -5.14 41.99 44.95
N MET A 147 -5.07 42.60 43.77
CA MET A 147 -6.18 43.27 43.07
C MET A 147 -6.71 42.49 41.85
N GLY A 148 -6.22 41.27 41.58
CA GLY A 148 -6.78 40.36 40.57
C GLY A 148 -5.77 39.77 39.58
N TRP A 149 -6.27 38.90 38.70
CA TRP A 149 -5.49 38.19 37.68
C TRP A 149 -5.27 39.07 36.45
N LYS A 150 -4.01 39.28 36.07
CA LYS A 150 -3.62 40.01 34.86
C LYS A 150 -2.87 39.09 33.90
N LEU A 151 -3.29 39.09 32.65
CA LEU A 151 -2.57 38.41 31.57
C LEU A 151 -1.42 39.30 31.09
N VAL A 152 -0.18 38.83 31.23
CA VAL A 152 1.03 39.57 30.82
C VAL A 152 1.71 38.79 29.69
N THR A 153 1.95 39.46 28.56
CA THR A 153 2.76 38.91 27.46
C THR A 153 4.21 38.82 27.95
N LEU A 154 4.76 37.60 28.06
CA LEU A 154 6.20 37.46 28.14
C LEU A 154 6.75 37.89 26.79
N ASP A 155 7.51 38.98 26.78
CA ASP A 155 8.37 39.29 25.65
C ASP A 155 9.39 38.16 25.52
N GLU A 156 9.32 37.38 24.44
CA GLU A 156 10.40 36.45 24.05
C GLU A 156 11.75 37.17 23.87
N ASN A 157 11.73 38.51 23.74
CA ASN A 157 12.91 39.37 23.70
C ASN A 157 13.47 39.74 25.08
N LYS A 158 12.84 39.36 26.20
CA LYS A 158 13.43 39.53 27.53
C LYS A 158 14.13 38.23 27.93
N TYR A 159 15.35 38.05 27.41
CA TYR A 159 16.18 36.87 27.63
C TYR A 159 16.72 36.85 29.06
N SER A 160 15.94 36.27 29.98
CA SER A 160 16.41 35.81 31.29
C SER A 160 16.94 34.38 31.18
N GLY A 161 17.87 34.15 30.26
CA GLY A 161 18.59 32.88 30.16
C GLY A 161 20.06 33.10 30.52
N LEU A 162 20.66 32.14 31.21
CA LEU A 162 22.10 32.11 31.58
C LEU A 162 23.05 32.07 30.37
N ALA A 163 22.54 32.07 29.13
CA ALA A 163 23.34 31.95 27.92
C ALA A 163 23.92 33.32 27.49
N PRO A 164 25.24 33.43 27.24
CA PRO A 164 25.88 34.69 26.89
C PRO A 164 25.28 35.29 25.60
N PRO A 165 25.13 36.62 25.53
CA PRO A 165 24.42 37.31 24.45
C PRO A 165 25.02 37.04 23.06
N VAL A 166 26.33 36.84 22.99
CA VAL A 166 27.07 36.54 21.76
C VAL A 166 26.64 35.20 21.15
N CYS A 167 26.46 34.15 21.97
CA CYS A 167 25.96 32.85 21.49
C CYS A 167 24.54 32.97 20.94
N GLN A 168 23.70 33.79 21.55
CA GLN A 168 22.33 34.01 21.07
C GLN A 168 22.31 34.73 19.71
N THR A 169 23.20 35.69 19.51
CA THR A 169 23.37 36.37 18.20
C THR A 169 23.86 35.41 17.12
N ILE A 170 24.82 34.53 17.45
CA ILE A 170 25.35 33.53 16.52
C ILE A 170 24.27 32.51 16.12
N LEU A 171 23.50 32.00 17.09
CA LEU A 171 22.41 31.04 16.85
C LEU A 171 21.29 31.63 15.97
N ARG A 172 21.04 32.94 16.05
CA ARG A 172 20.06 33.63 15.18
C ARG A 172 20.60 33.96 13.78
N SER A 173 21.90 33.85 13.53
CA SER A 173 22.51 34.21 12.24
C SER A 173 22.07 33.28 11.11
N ALA A 174 21.91 33.84 9.90
CA ALA A 174 21.59 33.07 8.69
C ALA A 174 22.72 32.09 8.32
N SER A 175 23.97 32.49 8.57
CA SER A 175 25.17 31.68 8.34
C SER A 175 25.16 30.39 9.18
N PHE A 176 24.76 30.49 10.46
CA PHE A 176 24.64 29.32 11.33
C PHE A 176 23.54 28.35 10.86
N ARG A 177 22.38 28.88 10.41
CA ARG A 177 21.29 28.04 9.88
C ARG A 177 21.71 27.29 8.61
N LEU A 178 22.42 27.96 7.68
CA LEU A 178 22.93 27.33 6.47
C LEU A 178 23.97 26.25 6.78
N LEU A 179 24.86 26.50 7.76
CA LEU A 179 25.84 25.50 8.21
C LEU A 179 25.15 24.26 8.78
N MET A 180 24.15 24.44 9.64
CA MET A 180 23.38 23.33 10.24
C MET A 180 22.65 22.52 9.16
N MET A 181 22.00 23.19 8.20
CA MET A 181 21.33 22.51 7.09
C MET A 181 22.32 21.76 6.19
N GLY A 182 23.53 22.29 6.00
CA GLY A 182 24.62 21.61 5.30
C GLY A 182 25.12 20.35 6.03
N VAL A 183 25.25 20.39 7.35
CA VAL A 183 25.64 19.23 8.17
C VAL A 183 24.57 18.13 8.11
N ILE A 184 23.29 18.49 8.20
CA ILE A 184 22.18 17.52 8.06
C ILE A 184 22.20 16.87 6.67
N LEU A 185 22.39 17.68 5.63
CA LEU A 185 22.51 17.19 4.25
C LEU A 185 23.70 16.24 4.11
N ALA A 186 24.87 16.60 4.64
CA ALA A 186 26.06 15.77 4.60
C ALA A 186 25.85 14.43 5.33
N ASN A 187 25.20 14.44 6.50
CA ASN A 187 24.82 13.22 7.20
C ASN A 187 23.89 12.33 6.37
N GLY A 188 22.91 12.93 5.69
CA GLY A 188 22.02 12.23 4.75
C GLY A 188 22.78 11.61 3.58
N VAL A 189 23.73 12.33 2.97
CA VAL A 189 24.56 11.83 1.86
C VAL A 189 25.49 10.71 2.32
N VAL A 190 26.14 10.85 3.48
CA VAL A 190 27.00 9.80 4.03
C VAL A 190 26.20 8.54 4.28
N THR A 191 25.03 8.66 4.91
CA THR A 191 24.16 7.51 5.18
C THR A 191 23.67 6.84 3.90
N ALA A 192 23.32 7.63 2.86
CA ALA A 192 22.90 7.10 1.56
C ALA A 192 24.04 6.45 0.76
N THR A 193 25.30 6.84 1.02
CA THR A 193 26.48 6.30 0.31
C THR A 193 27.13 5.11 1.01
N MET A 194 26.68 4.74 2.21
CA MET A 194 27.12 3.51 2.87
C MET A 194 26.65 2.29 2.09
N ASN A 195 27.57 1.68 1.34
CA ASN A 195 27.34 0.40 0.67
C ASN A 195 27.91 -0.74 1.51
N PHE A 196 27.08 -1.71 1.87
CA PHE A 196 27.51 -2.91 2.59
C PHE A 196 28.18 -3.88 1.63
N LYS A 197 29.51 -3.95 1.65
CA LYS A 197 30.25 -5.03 0.99
C LYS A 197 30.03 -6.32 1.79
N HIS A 198 29.42 -7.30 1.14
CA HIS A 198 29.23 -8.62 1.73
C HIS A 198 30.59 -9.31 1.82
N ASP A 199 31.02 -9.69 3.02
CA ASP A 199 32.09 -10.69 3.18
C ASP A 199 31.55 -11.97 2.53
N GLY A 200 32.23 -12.48 1.51
CA GLY A 200 31.79 -13.62 0.68
C GLY A 200 31.72 -14.96 1.41
N ARG A 201 31.43 -14.97 2.72
CA ARG A 201 31.14 -16.15 3.50
C ARG A 201 29.73 -16.64 3.13
N PRO A 202 29.56 -17.92 2.77
CA PRO A 202 28.24 -18.50 2.56
C PRO A 202 27.43 -18.43 3.86
N ARG A 203 26.13 -18.18 3.72
CA ARG A 203 25.14 -18.20 4.81
C ARG A 203 25.04 -19.59 5.43
#